data_AF-A0A7C2YNX8-F1
#
_entry.id   AF-A0A7C2YNX8-F1
#
_cell.length_a   1.000
_cell.length_b   1.000
_cell.length_c   1.000
_cell.angle_alpha   90.00
_cell.angle_beta   90.00
_cell.angle_gamma   90.00
#
_symmetry.space_group_name_H-M   'P 1'
#
loop_
_entity.id
_entity.type
_entity.pdbx_description
1 polymer ?
#
loop_
_entity_poly.entity_id
_entity_poly.type
_entity_poly.pdbx_seq_one_letter_code
_entity_poly.pdbx_strand_id
1 'polypeptide(L)'
;MKTKEKLERLKIEYKEKIEIPEKYKKFFWDCPSGAVILEKYILRILTYGNFEEIREIYNRYPEETFKIAFKYPEIKRGVKFWVKRWKELKK
;
A
#
# COMPACT_ATOMS: atom_id res chain seq x y z
N MET A 1 5.89 -2.49 -31.43
CA MET A 1 4.51 -2.43 -30.93
C MET A 1 4.44 -1.38 -29.84
N LYS A 2 3.72 -0.27 -30.06
CA LYS A 2 3.57 0.81 -29.06
C LYS A 2 2.38 0.46 -28.17
N THR A 3 2.63 -0.14 -27.01
CA THR A 3 1.61 -0.32 -25.98
C THR A 3 1.29 1.07 -25.42
N LYS A 4 0.24 1.71 -25.94
CA LYS A 4 -0.37 2.88 -25.31
C LYS A 4 -1.12 2.37 -24.08
N GLU A 5 -0.39 2.06 -23.01
CA GLU A 5 -1.01 1.95 -21.69
C GLU A 5 -1.58 3.34 -21.36
N LYS A 6 -2.91 3.45 -21.45
CA LYS A 6 -3.62 4.57 -20.84
C LYS A 6 -3.22 4.56 -19.37
N LEU A 7 -2.35 5.48 -18.99
CA LEU A 7 -2.14 5.89 -17.60
C LEU A 7 -3.46 6.50 -17.12
N GLU A 8 -4.45 5.65 -16.84
CA GLU A 8 -5.58 6.05 -16.02
C GLU A 8 -4.99 6.52 -14.69
N ARG A 9 -5.06 7.83 -14.45
CA ARG A 9 -4.70 8.41 -13.16
C ARG A 9 -5.60 7.77 -12.12
N LEU A 10 -5.08 6.75 -11.44
CA LEU A 10 -5.78 6.08 -10.35
C LEU A 10 -6.26 7.15 -9.38
N LYS A 11 -7.58 7.24 -9.20
CA LYS A 11 -8.17 8.22 -8.28
C LYS A 11 -7.78 7.83 -6.87
N ILE A 12 -7.08 8.70 -6.16
CA ILE A 12 -6.74 8.49 -4.76
C ILE A 12 -8.04 8.51 -3.95
N GLU A 13 -8.38 7.39 -3.32
CA GLU A 13 -9.60 7.25 -2.51
C GLU A 13 -9.32 7.67 -1.06
N TYR A 14 -8.19 7.25 -0.52
CA TYR A 14 -7.82 7.52 0.86
C TYR A 14 -6.88 8.72 0.94
N LYS A 15 -7.43 9.92 1.08
CA LYS A 15 -6.68 11.20 1.19
C LYS A 15 -6.31 11.59 2.62
N GLU A 16 -6.61 10.73 3.59
CA GLU A 16 -6.29 10.96 4.99
C GLU A 16 -4.78 11.11 5.16
N LYS A 17 -4.34 12.16 5.86
CA LYS A 17 -2.92 12.38 6.15
C LYS A 17 -2.56 11.60 7.41
N ILE A 18 -1.54 10.78 7.31
CA ILE A 18 -0.99 10.04 8.43
C ILE A 18 0.48 10.37 8.61
N GLU A 19 0.90 10.41 9.87
CA GLU A 19 2.30 10.56 10.23
C GLU A 19 3.04 9.25 9.98
N ILE A 20 4.22 9.34 9.36
CA ILE A 20 5.06 8.20 9.03
C ILE A 20 5.85 7.80 10.28
N PRO A 21 5.62 6.61 10.85
CA PRO A 21 6.42 6.13 11.96
C PRO A 21 7.88 5.98 11.55
N GLU A 22 8.81 6.13 12.48
CA GLU A 22 10.25 6.14 12.20
C GLU A 22 10.73 4.90 11.46
N LYS A 23 10.18 3.74 11.81
CA LYS A 23 10.40 2.44 11.16
C LYS A 23 10.18 2.49 9.64
N TYR A 24 9.24 3.32 9.19
CA TYR A 24 8.83 3.43 7.80
C TYR A 24 9.46 4.62 7.06
N LYS A 25 10.10 5.57 7.77
CA LYS A 25 10.74 6.76 7.16
C LYS A 25 11.70 6.41 6.03
N LYS A 26 12.40 5.26 6.12
CA LYS A 26 13.29 4.72 5.07
C LYS A 26 12.62 4.56 3.70
N PHE A 27 11.31 4.34 3.66
CA PHE A 27 10.54 4.18 2.42
C PHE A 27 10.06 5.51 1.82
N PHE A 28 10.15 6.61 2.58
CA PHE A 28 9.61 7.93 2.24
C PHE A 28 10.70 9.00 2.23
N TRP A 29 11.80 8.76 1.51
CA TRP A 29 12.86 9.76 1.29
C TRP A 29 12.36 11.06 0.63
N ASP A 30 11.22 10.99 -0.06
CA ASP A 30 10.57 12.07 -0.82
C ASP A 30 9.64 12.95 0.03
N CYS A 31 9.37 12.59 1.29
CA CYS A 31 8.47 13.34 2.19
C CYS A 31 9.23 13.93 3.39
N PRO A 32 9.82 15.13 3.25
CA PRO A 32 10.52 15.79 4.37
C PRO A 32 9.60 16.19 5.52
N SER A 33 8.29 16.35 5.26
CA SER A 33 7.29 16.71 6.28
C SER A 33 6.94 15.58 7.25
N GLY A 34 7.41 14.34 7.03
CA GLY A 34 7.12 13.21 7.91
C GLY A 34 5.67 12.73 7.90
N ALA A 35 4.81 13.31 7.06
CA ALA A 35 3.42 12.91 6.89
C ALA A 35 3.10 12.65 5.41
N VAL A 36 2.27 11.65 5.16
CA VAL A 36 1.88 11.23 3.82
C VAL A 36 0.42 10.79 3.80
N ILE A 37 -0.17 10.79 2.62
CA ILE A 37 -1.52 10.28 2.40
C ILE A 37 -1.56 8.77 2.68
N LEU A 38 -2.60 8.28 3.39
CA LEU A 38 -2.79 6.88 3.77
C LEU A 38 -2.65 5.92 2.57
N GLU A 39 -3.22 6.28 1.42
CA GLU A 39 -3.08 5.44 0.22
C GLU A 39 -1.62 5.29 -0.22
N LYS A 40 -0.87 6.39 -0.26
CA LYS A 40 0.56 6.41 -0.62
C LYS A 40 1.40 5.72 0.47
N TYR A 41 0.97 5.81 1.73
CA TYR A 41 1.62 5.12 2.85
C TYR A 41 1.56 3.61 2.69
N ILE A 42 0.34 3.08 2.57
CA ILE A 42 0.08 1.64 2.43
C ILE A 42 0.73 1.13 1.15
N LEU A 43 0.56 1.83 0.02
CA LEU A 43 1.16 1.45 -1.25
C LEU A 43 2.68 1.27 -1.14
N ARG A 44 3.39 2.24 -0.55
CA ARG A 44 4.85 2.14 -0.35
C ARG A 44 5.24 0.93 0.49
N ILE A 45 4.51 0.64 1.56
CA ILE A 45 4.81 -0.52 2.42
C ILE A 45 4.49 -1.84 1.70
N LEU A 46 3.42 -1.90 0.91
CA LEU A 46 3.11 -3.08 0.10
C LEU A 46 4.13 -3.32 -1.02
N THR A 47 4.75 -2.26 -1.55
CA THR A 47 5.73 -2.34 -2.62
C THR A 47 7.14 -2.65 -2.10
N TYR A 48 7.57 -2.00 -1.02
CA TYR A 48 8.95 -2.06 -0.52
C TYR A 48 9.12 -2.75 0.84
N GLY A 49 8.04 -2.89 1.61
CA GLY A 49 8.08 -3.51 2.94
C GLY A 49 8.29 -5.01 2.87
N ASN A 50 8.82 -5.55 3.97
CA ASN A 50 8.94 -6.99 4.18
C ASN A 50 7.61 -7.57 4.68
N PHE A 51 7.55 -8.91 4.76
CA PHE A 51 6.34 -9.63 5.16
C PHE A 51 5.75 -9.15 6.49
N GLU A 52 6.59 -8.91 7.50
CA GLU A 52 6.15 -8.45 8.83
C GLU A 52 5.55 -7.03 8.79
N GLU A 53 6.21 -6.12 8.06
CA GLU A 53 5.74 -4.74 7.85
C GLU A 53 4.38 -4.73 7.12
N ILE A 54 4.25 -5.54 6.07
CA ILE A 54 3.01 -5.72 5.33
C ILE A 54 1.90 -6.28 6.23
N ARG A 55 2.21 -7.26 7.08
CA ARG A 55 1.25 -7.86 8.01
C ARG A 55 0.80 -6.87 9.08
N GLU A 56 1.72 -6.05 9.60
CA GLU A 56 1.43 -5.00 10.57
C GLU A 56 0.46 -3.96 9.98
N ILE A 57 0.73 -3.49 8.76
CA ILE A 57 -0.16 -2.58 8.04
C ILE A 57 -1.51 -3.20 7.75
N TYR A 58 -1.55 -4.45 7.30
CA TYR A 58 -2.80 -5.16 7.09
C TYR A 58 -3.61 -5.30 8.39
N ASN A 59 -2.96 -5.49 9.53
CA ASN A 59 -3.66 -5.55 10.81
C ASN A 59 -4.24 -4.22 11.24
N ARG A 60 -3.54 -3.10 10.95
CA ARG A 60 -3.99 -1.76 11.30
C ARG A 60 -5.07 -1.22 10.34
N TYR A 61 -4.93 -1.48 9.04
CA TYR A 61 -5.83 -0.98 7.98
C TYR A 61 -6.26 -2.11 7.03
N PRO A 62 -7.02 -3.11 7.50
CA PRO A 62 -7.29 -4.32 6.72
C PRO A 62 -8.08 -4.05 5.43
N GLU A 63 -9.05 -3.13 5.47
CA GLU A 63 -9.91 -2.84 4.32
C GLU A 63 -9.19 -2.02 3.26
N GLU A 64 -8.50 -0.96 3.68
CA GLU A 64 -7.72 -0.07 2.82
C GLU A 64 -6.57 -0.85 2.18
N THR A 65 -5.86 -1.67 2.98
CA THR A 65 -4.78 -2.53 2.47
C THR A 65 -5.29 -3.50 1.43
N PHE A 66 -6.45 -4.12 1.65
CA PHE A 66 -7.06 -4.99 0.65
C PHE A 66 -7.39 -4.23 -0.64
N LYS A 67 -8.08 -3.08 -0.55
CA LYS A 67 -8.43 -2.31 -1.75
C LYS A 67 -7.19 -1.85 -2.52
N ILE A 68 -6.19 -1.31 -1.83
CA ILE A 68 -4.94 -0.83 -2.44
C ILE A 68 -4.16 -1.98 -3.08
N ALA A 69 -4.07 -3.12 -2.39
CA ALA A 69 -3.41 -4.32 -2.90
C ALA A 69 -3.96 -4.76 -4.26
N PHE A 70 -5.27 -4.66 -4.48
CA PHE A 70 -5.92 -5.08 -5.74
C PHE A 70 -6.08 -3.95 -6.76
N LYS A 71 -6.04 -2.69 -6.32
CA LYS A 71 -6.13 -1.50 -7.18
C LYS A 71 -4.85 -1.26 -7.97
N TYR A 72 -3.69 -1.48 -7.36
CA TYR A 72 -2.40 -1.19 -7.99
C TYR A 72 -1.76 -2.44 -8.63
N PRO A 73 -1.48 -2.44 -9.94
CA PRO A 73 -0.92 -3.60 -10.63
C PRO A 73 0.53 -3.89 -10.20
N GLU A 74 1.29 -2.86 -9.80
CA GLU A 74 2.70 -2.93 -9.39
C GLU A 74 2.95 -3.80 -8.14
N ILE A 75 1.91 -4.07 -7.35
CA ILE A 75 2.03 -4.84 -6.12
C ILE A 75 2.30 -6.32 -6.45
N LYS A 76 3.35 -6.87 -5.82
CA LYS A 76 3.80 -8.25 -6.02
C LYS A 76 2.67 -9.24 -5.79
N ARG A 77 2.59 -10.27 -6.65
CA ARG A 77 1.56 -11.33 -6.57
C ARG A 77 1.55 -12.05 -5.22
N GLY A 78 2.72 -12.27 -4.62
CA GLY A 78 2.84 -12.87 -3.28
C GLY A 78 2.18 -12.03 -2.18
N VAL A 79 2.30 -10.69 -2.26
CA VAL A 79 1.65 -9.77 -1.32
C VAL A 79 0.13 -9.83 -1.49
N LYS A 80 -0.36 -9.80 -2.74
CA LYS A 80 -1.80 -9.94 -3.05
C LYS A 80 -2.37 -11.26 -2.50
N PHE A 81 -1.62 -12.36 -2.61
CA PHE A 81 -2.01 -13.65 -2.07
C PHE A 81 -2.20 -13.60 -0.55
N TRP A 82 -1.22 -13.06 0.19
CA TRP A 82 -1.31 -12.96 1.65
C TRP A 82 -2.43 -12.04 2.11
N VAL A 83 -2.58 -10.88 1.49
CA VAL A 83 -3.66 -9.93 1.80
C VAL A 83 -5.03 -10.56 1.57
N LYS A 84 -5.19 -11.35 0.50
CA LYS A 84 -6.43 -12.12 0.25
C LYS A 84 -6.65 -13.18 1.33
N ARG A 85 -5.63 -13.98 1.61
CA ARG A 85 -5.70 -15.07 2.61
C ARG A 85 -6.04 -14.54 3.99
N TRP A 86 -5.43 -13.44 4.43
CA TRP A 86 -5.73 -12.84 5.72
C TRP A 86 -7.17 -12.32 5.81
N LYS A 87 -7.72 -11.82 4.70
CA LYS A 87 -9.13 -11.39 4.65
C LYS A 87 -10.08 -12.57 4.77
N GLU A 88 -9.75 -13.68 4.13
CA GLU A 88 -10.53 -14.93 4.23
C GLU A 88 -10.47 -15.52 5.64
N LEU A 89 -9.34 -15.40 6.35
CA LEU A 89 -9.17 -15.90 7.72
C LEU A 89 -9.83 -15.02 8.80
N LYS A 90 -10.09 -13.74 8.53
CA LYS A 90 -10.78 -12.82 9.46
C LYS A 90 -12.31 -12.85 9.34
N LYS A 91 -12.84 -13.65 8.41
CA LYS A 91 -14.27 -13.78 8.12
C LYS A 91 -14.89 -14.92 8.93
#